data_AF-A0A962MNI2-F1
#
_entry.id   AF-A0A962MNI2-F1
#
_cell.length_a   1.000
_cell.length_b   1.000
_cell.length_c   1.000
_cell.angle_alpha   90.00
_cell.angle_beta   90.00
_cell.angle_gamma   90.00
#
_symmetry.space_group_name_H-M   'P 1'
#
loop_
_entity.id
_entity.type
_entity.pdbx_description
1 polymer ?
#
loop_
_entity_poly.entity_id
_entity_poly.type
_entity_poly.pdbx_seq_one_letter_code
_entity_poly.pdbx_strand_id
1 'polypeptide(L)'
;IIHMNVRYFEMGNGHWWFGGGIDLTPHYVVPADARYFHRALKGVCDVYHPDFYQEFRQWADDYFYLKHRQETRGIGGIFFDRLHTEGRGLSKEALFEYVLAVGNTFAPTYIERLNRHKEEPYGERELQWQGLRRGRYVEFNLVWDKGTKFGLDTDGRTESILMSLPPV
;
A
#
# COMPACT_ATOMS: atom_id res chain seq x y z
N ILE A 1 -6.46 -7.28 -5.03
CA ILE A 1 -5.53 -7.39 -3.87
C ILE A 1 -5.38 -6.00 -3.29
N ILE A 2 -5.42 -5.85 -1.97
CA ILE A 2 -5.14 -4.59 -1.26
C ILE A 2 -4.02 -4.88 -0.25
N HIS A 3 -3.13 -3.94 -0.04
CA HIS A 3 -2.05 -4.05 0.93
C HIS A 3 -2.00 -2.80 1.80
N MET A 4 -1.61 -2.98 3.06
CA MET A 4 -1.36 -1.90 4.00
C MET A 4 -0.15 -2.22 4.85
N ASN A 5 0.65 -1.19 5.10
CA ASN A 5 1.67 -1.20 6.14
C ASN A 5 1.58 0.09 6.94
N VAL A 6 1.73 0.00 8.26
CA VAL A 6 2.02 1.14 9.13
C VAL A 6 3.07 0.67 10.14
N ARG A 7 4.11 1.47 10.35
CA ARG A 7 5.23 1.11 11.22
C ARG A 7 5.87 2.34 11.86
N TYR A 8 6.53 2.09 12.98
CA TYR A 8 7.36 3.03 13.70
C TYR A 8 8.77 2.44 13.84
N PHE A 9 9.78 3.28 13.75
CA PHE A 9 11.16 2.91 14.01
C PHE A 9 11.84 3.99 14.84
N GLU A 10 12.68 3.58 15.80
CA GLU A 10 13.45 4.47 16.65
C GLU A 10 14.80 3.84 17.01
N MET A 11 15.84 4.66 16.96
CA MET A 11 17.20 4.29 17.35
C MET A 11 17.52 4.81 18.74
N GLY A 12 18.44 4.17 19.44
CA GLY A 12 18.84 4.55 20.81
C GLY A 12 19.44 5.97 20.93
N ASN A 13 19.77 6.63 19.82
CA ASN A 13 20.22 8.02 19.78
C ASN A 13 19.07 9.03 19.58
N GLY A 14 17.81 8.59 19.66
CA GLY A 14 16.62 9.45 19.56
C GLY A 14 16.17 9.78 18.14
N HIS A 15 16.83 9.24 17.10
CA HIS A 15 16.31 9.33 15.74
C HIS A 15 15.15 8.36 15.54
N TRP A 16 14.04 8.86 15.01
CA TRP A 16 12.83 8.08 14.79
C TRP A 16 12.13 8.50 13.50
N TRP A 17 11.28 7.61 12.98
CA TRP A 17 10.36 7.95 11.90
C TRP A 17 9.18 6.98 11.85
N PHE A 18 8.11 7.42 11.18
CA PHE A 18 7.03 6.56 10.73
C PHE A 18 7.22 6.16 9.27
N GLY A 19 6.65 5.03 8.91
CA GLY A 19 6.53 4.59 7.53
C GLY A 19 5.22 3.82 7.33
N GLY A 20 4.77 3.73 6.09
CA GLY A 20 3.53 3.03 5.78
C GLY A 20 2.93 3.41 4.45
N GLY A 21 1.65 3.07 4.32
CA GLY A 21 0.88 3.29 3.11
C GLY A 21 -0.22 2.26 2.93
N ILE A 22 -1.12 2.56 1.99
CA ILE A 22 -2.16 1.66 1.52
C ILE A 22 -2.14 1.72 -0.01
N ASP A 23 -2.15 0.57 -0.66
CA ASP A 23 -2.18 0.45 -2.12
C ASP A 23 -3.20 -0.59 -2.59
N LEU A 24 -3.74 -0.37 -3.80
CA LEU A 24 -4.75 -1.25 -4.39
C LEU A 24 -4.28 -1.82 -5.74
N THR A 25 -4.34 -3.14 -5.83
CA THR A 25 -4.01 -3.92 -7.04
C THR A 25 -5.27 -4.66 -7.53
N PRO A 26 -6.16 -4.00 -8.29
CA PRO A 26 -7.34 -4.64 -8.85
C PRO A 26 -6.95 -5.53 -10.04
N HIS A 27 -7.64 -6.67 -10.21
CA HIS A 27 -7.52 -7.49 -11.42
C HIS A 27 -8.30 -6.87 -12.59
N TYR A 28 -9.45 -6.27 -12.28
CA TYR A 28 -10.26 -5.49 -13.20
C TYR A 28 -10.43 -4.08 -12.63
N VAL A 29 -10.03 -3.08 -13.40
CA VAL A 29 -10.09 -1.68 -12.96
C VAL A 29 -11.50 -1.15 -13.21
N VAL A 30 -12.20 -0.83 -12.12
CA VAL A 30 -13.46 -0.10 -12.16
C VAL A 30 -13.17 1.36 -11.80
N PRO A 31 -13.37 2.33 -12.72
CA PRO A 31 -13.00 3.72 -12.47
C PRO A 31 -13.69 4.35 -11.26
N ALA A 32 -14.91 3.93 -10.93
CA ALA A 32 -15.65 4.43 -9.77
C ALA A 32 -14.98 4.02 -8.45
N ASP A 33 -14.49 2.79 -8.35
CA ASP A 33 -13.81 2.28 -7.15
C ASP A 33 -12.42 2.86 -7.01
N ALA A 34 -11.69 3.03 -8.11
CA ALA A 34 -10.42 3.73 -8.11
C ALA A 34 -10.57 5.15 -7.55
N ARG A 35 -11.59 5.90 -8.01
CA ARG A 35 -11.89 7.24 -7.47
C ARG A 35 -12.31 7.20 -6.01
N TYR A 36 -13.13 6.23 -5.60
CA TYR A 36 -13.55 6.09 -4.20
C TYR A 36 -12.35 5.83 -3.28
N PHE A 37 -11.50 4.88 -3.64
CA PHE A 37 -10.27 4.53 -2.92
C PHE A 37 -9.34 5.74 -2.77
N HIS A 38 -9.04 6.44 -3.87
CA HIS A 38 -8.18 7.61 -3.85
C HIS A 38 -8.78 8.79 -3.08
N ARG A 39 -10.10 8.99 -3.12
CA ARG A 39 -10.76 10.01 -2.30
C ARG A 39 -10.70 9.71 -0.80
N ALA A 40 -10.82 8.44 -0.40
CA ALA A 40 -10.71 8.05 1.00
C ALA A 40 -9.32 8.37 1.55
N LEU A 41 -8.26 7.98 0.82
CA LEU A 41 -6.89 8.29 1.20
C LEU A 41 -6.60 9.79 1.19
N LYS A 42 -7.06 10.52 0.17
CA LYS A 42 -6.92 11.98 0.11
C LYS A 42 -7.60 12.66 1.28
N GLY A 43 -8.82 12.25 1.61
CA GLY A 43 -9.59 12.82 2.73
C GLY A 43 -8.85 12.71 4.06
N VAL A 44 -8.15 11.59 4.29
CA VAL A 44 -7.29 11.46 5.48
C VAL A 44 -6.07 12.35 5.39
N CYS A 45 -5.34 12.35 4.28
CA CYS A 45 -4.14 13.18 4.12
C CYS A 45 -4.43 14.68 4.32
N ASP A 46 -5.52 15.17 3.73
CA ASP A 46 -5.92 16.59 3.74
C ASP A 46 -6.23 17.11 5.16
N VAL A 47 -6.59 16.24 6.11
CA VAL A 47 -6.82 16.61 7.52
C VAL A 47 -5.52 17.00 8.21
N TYR A 48 -4.39 16.37 7.84
CA TYR A 48 -3.13 16.52 8.56
C TYR A 48 -2.15 17.46 7.85
N HIS A 49 -2.07 17.40 6.52
CA HIS A 49 -1.17 18.26 5.77
C HIS A 49 -1.59 18.38 4.29
N PRO A 50 -1.62 19.59 3.71
CA PRO A 50 -2.10 19.80 2.34
C PRO A 50 -1.31 19.01 1.28
N ASP A 51 -0.01 18.81 1.51
CA ASP A 51 0.86 18.16 0.52
C ASP A 51 0.92 16.63 0.63
N PHE A 52 0.44 16.04 1.74
CA PHE A 52 0.62 14.60 2.01
C PHE A 52 0.06 13.72 0.90
N TYR A 53 -1.15 14.01 0.41
CA TYR A 53 -1.74 13.17 -0.63
C TYR A 53 -0.93 13.24 -1.93
N GLN A 54 -0.53 14.44 -2.36
CA GLN A 54 0.20 14.61 -3.61
C GLN A 54 1.57 13.92 -3.55
N GLU A 55 2.32 14.14 -2.47
CA GLU A 55 3.64 13.56 -2.28
C GLU A 55 3.57 12.03 -2.16
N PHE A 56 2.73 11.52 -1.27
CA PHE A 56 2.70 10.09 -0.97
C PHE A 56 2.02 9.27 -2.07
N ARG A 57 1.12 9.87 -2.85
CA ARG A 57 0.58 9.24 -4.05
C ARG A 57 1.66 9.08 -5.11
N GLN A 58 2.40 10.16 -5.42
CA GLN A 58 3.48 10.09 -6.40
C GLN A 58 4.51 9.04 -5.98
N TRP A 59 4.86 9.03 -4.70
CA TRP A 59 5.80 8.03 -4.17
C TRP A 59 5.25 6.60 -4.28
N ALA A 60 3.95 6.37 -4.07
CA ALA A 60 3.34 5.07 -4.30
C ALA A 60 3.45 4.63 -5.77
N ASP A 61 3.18 5.54 -6.70
CA ASP A 61 3.28 5.27 -8.14
C ASP A 61 4.73 4.90 -8.54
N ASP A 62 5.73 5.57 -7.96
CA ASP A 62 7.15 5.32 -8.21
C ASP A 62 7.67 4.04 -7.53
N TYR A 63 7.20 3.75 -6.31
CA TYR A 63 7.65 2.59 -5.53
C TYR A 63 7.04 1.29 -6.06
N PHE A 64 5.73 1.27 -6.34
CA PHE A 64 5.00 0.08 -6.79
C PHE A 64 5.06 -0.10 -8.32
N TYR A 65 6.26 -0.02 -8.89
CA TYR A 65 6.50 -0.10 -10.34
C TYR A 65 7.40 -1.28 -10.72
N LEU A 66 6.95 -2.11 -11.68
CA LEU A 66 7.69 -3.23 -12.22
C LEU A 66 8.54 -2.74 -13.41
N LYS A 67 9.79 -2.36 -13.16
CA LYS A 67 10.68 -1.76 -14.17
C LYS A 67 10.85 -2.63 -15.42
N HIS A 68 10.96 -3.95 -15.25
CA HIS A 68 11.14 -4.90 -16.36
C HIS A 68 9.87 -5.14 -17.18
N ARG A 69 8.70 -4.72 -16.69
CA ARG A 69 7.39 -4.83 -17.36
C ARG A 69 6.86 -3.48 -17.85
N GLN A 70 7.48 -2.39 -17.39
CA GLN A 70 7.02 -1.01 -17.60
C GLN A 70 5.56 -0.79 -17.13
N GLU A 71 5.14 -1.46 -16.06
CA GLU A 71 3.77 -1.36 -15.51
C GLU A 71 3.79 -1.09 -14.00
N THR A 72 2.77 -0.37 -13.51
CA THR A 72 2.51 -0.29 -12.07
C THR A 72 1.93 -1.62 -11.57
N ARG A 73 2.22 -1.96 -10.31
CA ARG A 73 1.65 -3.14 -9.64
C ARG A 73 0.13 -3.08 -9.59
N GLY A 74 -0.40 -1.87 -9.36
CA GLY A 74 -1.83 -1.59 -9.22
C GLY A 74 -2.19 -0.17 -9.62
N ILE A 75 -3.26 0.35 -9.02
CA ILE A 75 -3.75 1.73 -9.25
C ILE A 75 -3.15 2.74 -8.27
N GLY A 76 -2.02 2.39 -7.65
CA GLY A 76 -1.34 3.21 -6.64
C GLY A 76 -2.09 3.25 -5.30
N GLY A 77 -1.95 4.38 -4.62
CA GLY A 77 -2.48 4.63 -3.28
C GLY A 77 -1.68 5.74 -2.61
N ILE A 78 -1.22 5.51 -1.39
CA ILE A 78 -0.23 6.36 -0.72
C ILE A 78 0.91 5.49 -0.19
N PHE A 79 2.14 6.01 -0.23
CA PHE A 79 3.32 5.39 0.35
C PHE A 79 4.21 6.47 0.96
N PHE A 80 4.69 6.21 2.17
CA PHE A 80 5.62 7.08 2.87
C PHE A 80 6.61 6.26 3.68
N ASP A 81 7.84 6.76 3.77
CA ASP A 81 8.88 6.24 4.64
C ASP A 81 9.69 7.40 5.18
N ARG A 82 10.39 7.19 6.31
CA ARG A 82 11.17 8.25 6.97
C ARG A 82 10.34 9.50 7.28
N LEU A 83 9.05 9.34 7.57
CA LEU A 83 8.16 10.44 7.94
C LEU A 83 8.47 10.90 9.38
N HIS A 84 8.86 12.16 9.52
CA HIS A 84 9.24 12.81 10.77
C HIS A 84 8.83 14.29 10.73
N THR A 85 9.02 15.01 11.83
CA THR A 85 8.49 16.38 12.00
C THR A 85 9.20 17.44 11.16
N GLU A 86 10.43 17.15 10.70
CA GLU A 86 11.26 18.11 9.97
C GLU A 86 10.57 18.58 8.68
N GLY A 87 10.45 19.90 8.52
CA GLY A 87 9.82 20.51 7.34
C GLY A 87 8.30 20.35 7.24
N ARG A 88 7.62 19.75 8.23
CA ARG A 88 6.16 19.51 8.19
C ARG A 88 5.34 20.44 9.07
N GLY A 89 5.95 21.07 10.07
CA GLY A 89 5.21 21.88 11.06
C GLY A 89 4.25 21.06 11.92
N LEU A 90 4.44 19.74 12.02
CA LEU A 90 3.63 18.81 12.80
C LEU A 90 4.43 18.28 14.00
N SER A 91 3.75 17.98 15.10
CA SER A 91 4.37 17.26 16.22
C SER A 91 4.48 15.76 15.93
N LYS A 92 5.27 15.05 16.74
CA LYS A 92 5.37 13.58 16.67
C LYS A 92 4.01 12.92 16.90
N GLU A 93 3.23 13.46 17.83
CA GLU A 93 1.88 13.02 18.17
C GLU A 93 0.93 13.23 16.99
N ALA A 94 0.99 14.38 16.31
CA ALA A 94 0.18 14.63 15.12
C ALA A 94 0.52 13.66 13.96
N LEU A 95 1.80 13.30 13.80
CA LEU A 95 2.22 12.29 12.82
C LEU A 95 1.78 10.88 13.24
N PHE A 96 1.79 10.56 14.53
CA PHE A 96 1.26 9.30 15.02
C PHE A 96 -0.25 9.18 14.76
N GLU A 97 -1.02 10.24 15.05
CA GLU A 97 -2.45 10.31 14.74
C GLU A 97 -2.71 10.16 13.23
N TYR A 98 -1.89 10.77 12.38
CA TYR A 98 -1.96 10.57 10.93
C TYR A 98 -1.77 9.10 10.55
N VAL A 99 -0.75 8.42 11.09
CA VAL A 99 -0.48 7.00 10.81
C VAL A 99 -1.63 6.11 11.28
N LEU A 100 -2.20 6.39 12.46
CA LEU A 100 -3.40 5.72 12.95
C LEU A 100 -4.60 5.94 12.01
N ALA A 101 -4.83 7.18 11.57
CA ALA A 101 -5.91 7.52 10.64
C ALA A 101 -5.75 6.82 9.29
N VAL A 102 -4.53 6.72 8.76
CA VAL A 102 -4.22 5.92 7.56
C VAL A 102 -4.61 4.47 7.82
N GLY A 103 -4.15 3.87 8.92
CA GLY A 103 -4.50 2.49 9.27
C GLY A 103 -6.01 2.25 9.36
N ASN A 104 -6.73 3.16 10.02
CA ASN A 104 -8.18 3.10 10.19
C ASN A 104 -8.96 3.29 8.88
N THR A 105 -8.33 3.79 7.81
CA THR A 105 -8.95 3.94 6.50
C THR A 105 -9.06 2.60 5.76
N PHE A 106 -8.19 1.62 6.08
CA PHE A 106 -8.09 0.38 5.33
C PHE A 106 -9.38 -0.45 5.35
N ALA A 107 -9.87 -0.79 6.55
CA ALA A 107 -11.01 -1.70 6.69
C ALA A 107 -12.29 -1.14 6.06
N PRO A 108 -12.72 0.12 6.34
CA PRO A 108 -13.91 0.68 5.69
C PRO A 108 -13.80 0.71 4.16
N THR A 109 -12.64 1.12 3.64
CA THR A 109 -12.42 1.22 2.19
C THR A 109 -12.45 -0.15 1.51
N TYR A 110 -11.85 -1.17 2.15
CA TYR A 110 -11.86 -2.53 1.65
C TYR A 110 -13.24 -3.18 1.73
N ILE A 111 -13.95 -3.02 2.85
CA ILE A 111 -15.29 -3.59 3.07
C ILE A 111 -16.30 -3.01 2.08
N GLU A 112 -16.27 -1.69 1.85
CA GLU A 112 -17.14 -1.06 0.86
C GLU A 112 -16.93 -1.67 -0.53
N ARG A 113 -15.67 -1.82 -0.95
CA ARG A 113 -15.34 -2.44 -2.23
C ARG A 113 -15.77 -3.91 -2.28
N LEU A 114 -15.53 -4.67 -1.21
CA LEU A 114 -15.96 -6.06 -1.12
C LEU A 114 -17.48 -6.16 -1.30
N ASN A 115 -18.25 -5.34 -0.60
CA ASN A 115 -19.72 -5.36 -0.67
C ASN A 115 -20.26 -5.06 -2.07
N ARG A 116 -19.57 -4.23 -2.86
CA ARG A 116 -19.96 -3.94 -4.26
C ARG A 116 -19.80 -5.12 -5.20
N HIS A 117 -18.81 -5.97 -4.98
CA HIS A 117 -18.38 -6.97 -5.98
C HIS A 117 -18.48 -8.42 -5.51
N LYS A 118 -18.76 -8.69 -4.23
CA LYS A 118 -18.72 -10.05 -3.66
C LYS A 118 -19.71 -11.05 -4.31
N GLU A 119 -20.77 -10.55 -4.95
CA GLU A 119 -21.80 -11.37 -5.60
C GLU A 119 -21.65 -11.40 -7.14
N GLU A 120 -20.64 -10.74 -7.69
CA GLU A 120 -20.42 -10.75 -9.13
C GLU A 120 -20.06 -12.16 -9.62
N PRO A 121 -20.74 -12.67 -10.66
CA PRO A 121 -20.39 -13.97 -11.22
C PRO A 121 -19.02 -13.91 -11.87
N TYR A 122 -18.24 -14.98 -11.68
CA TYR A 122 -16.95 -15.17 -12.33
C TYR A 122 -16.82 -16.62 -12.77
N GLY A 123 -16.01 -16.87 -13.79
CA GLY A 123 -15.73 -18.21 -14.30
C GLY A 123 -14.25 -18.43 -14.59
N GLU A 124 -13.99 -19.47 -15.39
CA GLU A 124 -12.65 -19.93 -15.75
C GLU A 124 -11.78 -18.79 -16.34
N ARG A 125 -12.36 -17.97 -17.22
CA ARG A 125 -11.65 -16.85 -17.84
C ARG A 125 -11.18 -15.83 -16.81
N GLU A 126 -12.03 -15.48 -15.85
CA GLU A 126 -11.72 -14.51 -14.81
C GLU A 126 -10.67 -15.05 -13.83
N LEU A 127 -10.72 -16.35 -13.52
CA LEU A 127 -9.72 -17.03 -12.69
C LEU A 127 -8.35 -17.08 -13.37
N GLN A 128 -8.29 -17.41 -14.66
CA GLN A 128 -7.04 -17.41 -15.43
C GLN A 128 -6.43 -16.00 -15.48
N TRP A 129 -7.25 -14.97 -15.72
CA TRP A 129 -6.80 -13.58 -15.66
C TRP A 129 -6.29 -13.19 -14.27
N GLN A 130 -7.00 -13.59 -13.22
CA GLN A 130 -6.57 -13.39 -11.83
C GLN A 130 -5.21 -14.05 -11.57
N GLY A 131 -5.01 -15.29 -12.00
CA GLY A 131 -3.74 -16.02 -11.86
C GLY A 131 -2.58 -15.29 -12.55
N LEU A 132 -2.78 -14.82 -13.78
CA LEU A 132 -1.78 -14.04 -14.51
C LEU A 132 -1.40 -12.74 -13.77
N ARG A 133 -2.40 -12.02 -13.25
CA ARG A 133 -2.17 -10.79 -12.48
C ARG A 133 -1.53 -11.06 -11.11
N ARG A 134 -1.87 -12.17 -10.45
CA ARG A 134 -1.17 -12.66 -9.24
C ARG A 134 0.30 -12.97 -9.53
N GLY A 135 0.63 -13.50 -10.70
CA GLY A 135 2.00 -13.67 -11.17
C GLY A 135 2.80 -12.35 -11.14
N ARG A 136 2.19 -11.24 -11.59
CA ARG A 136 2.83 -9.90 -11.48
C ARG A 136 3.03 -9.45 -10.03
N TYR A 137 2.10 -9.79 -9.15
CA TYR A 137 2.23 -9.49 -7.73
C TYR A 137 3.42 -10.23 -7.09
N VAL A 138 3.60 -11.50 -7.46
CA VAL A 138 4.77 -12.31 -7.07
C VAL A 138 6.06 -11.71 -7.62
N GLU A 139 6.10 -11.35 -8.91
CA GLU A 139 7.27 -10.71 -9.54
C GLU A 139 7.69 -9.45 -8.77
N PHE A 140 6.74 -8.60 -8.39
CA PHE A 140 7.05 -7.40 -7.61
C PHE A 140 7.63 -7.74 -6.24
N ASN A 141 6.95 -8.58 -5.45
CA ASN A 141 7.35 -8.84 -4.07
C ASN A 141 8.73 -9.51 -3.99
N LEU A 142 9.05 -10.43 -4.93
CA LEU A 142 10.32 -11.15 -4.89
C LEU A 142 11.50 -10.39 -5.52
N VAL A 143 11.25 -9.51 -6.50
CA VAL A 143 12.33 -8.83 -7.25
C VAL A 143 12.54 -7.39 -6.79
N TRP A 144 11.47 -6.67 -6.48
CA TRP A 144 11.50 -5.21 -6.32
C TRP A 144 11.19 -4.72 -4.89
N ASP A 145 10.38 -5.45 -4.13
CA ASP A 145 10.02 -5.03 -2.78
C ASP A 145 11.23 -5.06 -1.83
N LYS A 146 11.60 -3.89 -1.31
CA LYS A 146 12.77 -3.73 -0.46
C LYS A 146 12.61 -4.45 0.88
N GLY A 147 11.39 -4.46 1.43
CA GLY A 147 11.08 -5.10 2.71
C GLY A 147 11.22 -6.62 2.63
N THR A 148 10.66 -7.22 1.59
CA THR A 148 10.76 -8.66 1.32
C THR A 148 12.22 -9.07 1.11
N LYS A 149 12.95 -8.35 0.26
CA LYS A 149 14.37 -8.65 -0.01
C LYS A 149 15.21 -8.55 1.25
N PHE A 150 15.11 -7.43 1.98
CA PHE A 150 15.84 -7.24 3.23
C PHE A 150 15.52 -8.35 4.24
N GLY A 151 14.24 -8.65 4.45
CA GLY A 151 13.83 -9.67 5.42
C GLY A 151 14.36 -11.06 5.10
N LEU A 152 14.44 -11.44 3.82
CA LEU A 152 15.02 -12.73 3.40
C LEU A 152 16.55 -12.72 3.48
N ASP A 153 17.20 -11.61 3.12
CA ASP A 153 18.66 -11.48 3.16
C ASP A 153 19.21 -11.40 4.60
N THR A 154 18.38 -11.05 5.59
CA THR A 154 18.77 -10.91 7.01
C THR A 154 18.15 -11.97 7.93
N ASP A 155 17.84 -13.17 7.42
CA ASP A 155 17.30 -14.30 8.19
C ASP A 155 16.03 -13.96 9.00
N GLY A 156 15.18 -13.07 8.48
CA GLY A 156 13.88 -12.78 9.04
C GLY A 156 12.94 -14.00 8.96
N ARG A 157 11.81 -13.95 9.68
CA ARG A 157 10.85 -15.06 9.71
C ARG A 157 10.18 -15.26 8.33
N THR A 158 10.70 -16.20 7.54
CA THR A 158 10.28 -16.47 6.14
C THR A 158 8.77 -16.57 5.96
N GLU A 159 8.08 -17.40 6.74
CA GLU A 159 6.63 -17.59 6.64
C GLU A 159 5.82 -16.31 6.90
N SER A 160 6.37 -15.34 7.65
CA SER A 160 5.71 -14.04 7.86
C SER A 160 5.94 -13.10 6.68
N ILE A 161 7.15 -13.11 6.14
CA ILE A 161 7.54 -12.27 5.00
C ILE A 161 6.78 -12.68 3.74
N LEU A 162 6.69 -13.99 3.50
CA LEU A 162 6.07 -14.55 2.29
C LEU A 162 4.54 -14.71 2.39
N MET A 163 3.92 -14.32 3.51
CA MET A 163 2.45 -14.23 3.60
C MET A 163 1.84 -13.33 2.52
N SER A 164 2.65 -12.42 1.96
CA SER A 164 2.25 -11.55 0.85
C SER A 164 2.03 -12.29 -0.47
N LEU A 165 2.53 -13.52 -0.62
CA LEU A 165 2.39 -14.29 -1.86
C LEU A 165 0.95 -14.84 -1.98
N PRO A 166 0.32 -14.69 -3.15
CA PRO A 166 -1.06 -15.12 -3.34
C PRO A 166 -1.15 -16.65 -3.38
N PRO A 167 -2.28 -17.23 -2.93
CA PRO A 167 -2.61 -18.62 -3.25
C PRO A 167 -2.83 -18.78 -4.75
N VAL A 168 -2.68 -20.02 -5.25
CA VAL A 168 -3.01 -20.37 -6.64
C VAL A 168 -4.49 -20.16 -6.88
#